data_AF-A0A1J4ZIR0-F1
#
_entry.id   AF-A0A1J4ZIR0-F1
#
_cell.length_a   1.000
_cell.length_b   1.000
_cell.length_c   1.000
_cell.angle_alpha   90.00
_cell.angle_beta   90.00
_cell.angle_gamma   90.00
#
_symmetry.space_group_name_H-M   'P 1'
#
loop_
_entity.id
_entity.type
_entity.pdbx_description
1 polymer ?
#
loop_
_entity_poly.entity_id
_entity_poly.type
_entity_poly.pdbx_seq_one_letter_code
_entity_poly.pdbx_strand_id
1 'polypeptide(L)' 'MSPTFAEVENQARALSSGERARLAELLLESIHEGQGLKFDTDWSREIEARVAEFERGEAAIFSAEDVFAEAKRIAQ' A
#
# COMPACT_ATOMS: atom_id res chain seq x y z
N MET A 1 30.30 6.75 -11.42
CA MET A 1 29.45 5.83 -12.21
C MET A 1 28.23 5.51 -11.38
N SER A 2 27.06 5.39 -11.99
CA SER A 2 25.85 4.97 -11.28
C SER A 2 25.84 3.44 -11.15
N PRO A 3 25.39 2.88 -10.01
CA PRO A 3 25.28 1.43 -9.86
C PRO A 3 24.27 0.86 -10.87
N THR A 4 24.50 -0.36 -11.32
CA THR A 4 23.55 -1.13 -12.12
C THR A 4 22.35 -1.55 -11.27
N PHE A 5 21.22 -1.84 -11.92
CA PHE A 5 20.03 -2.35 -11.21
C PHE A 5 20.34 -3.62 -10.39
N ALA A 6 21.11 -4.56 -10.95
CA ALA A 6 21.47 -5.79 -10.26
C ALA A 6 22.31 -5.54 -9.00
N GLU A 7 23.21 -4.55 -9.03
CA GLU A 7 23.99 -4.14 -7.85
C GLU A 7 23.08 -3.53 -6.77
N VAL A 8 22.14 -2.66 -7.16
CA VAL A 8 21.16 -2.08 -6.23
C VAL A 8 20.25 -3.15 -5.63
N GLU A 9 19.77 -4.09 -6.44
CA GLU A 9 18.93 -5.21 -5.98
C GLU A 9 19.67 -6.06 -4.95
N ASN A 10 20.92 -6.45 -5.24
CA ASN A 10 21.72 -7.25 -4.33
C ASN A 10 22.00 -6.53 -3.00
N GLN A 11 22.30 -5.22 -3.06
CA GLN A 11 22.48 -4.41 -1.86
C GLN A 11 21.19 -4.32 -1.03
N ALA A 12 20.04 -4.09 -1.67
CA ALA A 12 18.75 -4.03 -1.00
C ALA A 12 18.39 -5.38 -0.33
N ARG A 13 18.67 -6.51 -0.98
CA ARG A 13 18.43 -7.84 -0.40
C ARG A 13 19.31 -8.14 0.82
N ALA A 14 20.49 -7.54 0.91
CA ALA A 14 21.41 -7.73 2.04
C ALA A 14 21.02 -6.94 3.31
N LEU A 15 20.12 -5.96 3.20
CA LEU A 15 19.61 -5.19 4.34
C LEU A 15 18.80 -6.06 5.30
N SER A 16 18.67 -5.65 6.56
CA SER A 16 17.72 -6.27 7.50
C SER A 16 16.27 -6.11 7.03
N SER A 17 15.34 -6.89 7.58
CA SER A 17 13.91 -6.79 7.22
C SER A 17 13.32 -5.39 7.44
N GLY A 18 13.68 -4.73 8.55
CA GLY A 18 13.23 -3.38 8.86
C GLY A 18 13.78 -2.32 7.89
N GLU A 19 15.08 -2.42 7.56
CA GLU A 19 15.70 -1.52 6.58
C GLU A 19 15.13 -1.72 5.17
N ARG A 20 14.84 -2.97 4.78
CA ARG A 20 14.15 -3.25 3.52
C ARG A 20 12.75 -2.67 3.46
N ALA A 21 11.97 -2.79 4.54
CA ALA A 21 10.62 -2.22 4.61
C ALA A 21 10.68 -0.69 4.45
N ARG A 22 11.59 -0.04 5.16
CA ARG A 22 11.82 1.41 5.04
C ARG A 22 12.27 1.82 3.64
N LEU A 23 13.18 1.07 3.02
CA LEU A 23 13.63 1.33 1.65
C LEU A 23 12.47 1.17 0.65
N ALA A 24 11.64 0.16 0.81
CA ALA A 24 10.47 -0.05 -0.05
C ALA A 24 9.48 1.12 0.03
N GLU A 25 9.22 1.63 1.24
CA GLU A 25 8.36 2.81 1.46
C GLU A 25 8.90 4.05 0.72
N LEU A 26 10.19 4.38 0.91
CA LEU A 26 10.82 5.52 0.23
C LEU A 26 10.82 5.37 -1.30
N LEU A 27 11.04 4.16 -1.82
CA LEU A 27 10.98 3.92 -3.25
C LEU A 27 9.56 4.08 -3.79
N LEU A 28 8.54 3.61 -3.06
CA LEU A 28 7.14 3.82 -3.41
C LEU A 28 6.78 5.31 -3.41
N GLU A 29 7.18 6.07 -2.40
CA GLU A 29 6.99 7.53 -2.35
C GLU A 29 7.61 8.22 -3.57
N SER A 30 8.84 7.85 -3.93
CA SER A 30 9.54 8.44 -5.09
C SER A 30 8.82 8.23 -6.43
N ILE A 31 8.04 7.15 -6.56
CA ILE A 31 7.22 6.88 -7.75
C ILE A 31 6.01 7.82 -7.78
N HIS A 32 5.38 8.07 -6.62
CA HIS A 32 4.21 8.94 -6.51
C HIS A 32 4.55 10.41 -6.75
N GLU A 33 5.72 10.90 -6.33
CA GLU A 33 6.14 12.29 -6.54
C GLU A 33 6.24 12.68 -8.03
N GLY A 34 6.56 11.74 -8.91
CA GLY A 34 6.68 11.97 -10.36
C GLY A 34 5.36 11.85 -11.14
N GLN A 35 4.33 11.26 -10.53
CA GLN A 35 3.03 11.04 -11.15
C GLN A 35 2.03 11.98 -10.49
N GLY A 36 1.86 13.20 -11.02
CA GLY A 36 0.82 14.12 -10.57
C GLY A 36 -0.50 13.37 -10.43
N LEU A 37 -0.92 13.15 -9.18
CA LEU A 37 -1.96 12.19 -8.78
C LEU A 37 -3.32 12.60 -9.32
N LYS A 38 -3.57 12.31 -10.60
CA LYS A 38 -4.89 12.45 -11.22
C LYS A 38 -5.92 11.49 -10.60
N PHE A 39 -5.46 10.49 -9.85
CA PHE A 39 -6.29 9.55 -9.09
C PHE A 39 -6.88 10.16 -7.80
N ASP A 40 -6.36 11.30 -7.33
CA ASP A 40 -6.70 11.82 -6.01
C ASP A 40 -8.17 12.25 -5.91
N THR A 41 -8.75 12.83 -6.97
CA THR A 41 -10.12 13.36 -6.91
C THR A 41 -11.19 12.26 -6.88
N ASP A 42 -11.08 11.24 -7.75
CA ASP A 42 -12.05 10.15 -7.76
C ASP A 42 -11.89 9.25 -6.53
N TRP A 43 -10.66 9.09 -6.04
CA TRP A 43 -10.40 8.36 -4.80
C TRP A 43 -10.89 9.10 -3.55
N SER A 44 -10.72 10.42 -3.50
CA SER A 44 -11.28 11.26 -2.43
C SER A 44 -12.80 11.16 -2.38
N ARG A 45 -13.47 11.21 -3.55
CA ARG A 45 -14.93 11.05 -3.64
C ARG A 45 -15.38 9.68 -3.14
N GLU A 46 -14.66 8.62 -3.50
CA GLU A 46 -14.96 7.26 -3.03
C GLU A 46 -14.80 7.13 -1.51
N ILE A 47 -13.74 7.71 -0.94
CA ILE A 47 -13.52 7.70 0.53
C ILE A 47 -14.68 8.43 1.22
N GLU A 48 -15.05 9.63 0.76
CA GLU A 48 -16.17 10.39 1.32
C GLU A 48 -17.48 9.58 1.24
N ALA A 49 -17.75 8.92 0.12
CA ALA A 49 -18.95 8.10 -0.06
C ALA A 49 -18.98 6.92 0.90
N ARG A 50 -17.86 6.19 1.06
CA ARG A 50 -17.76 5.03 1.97
C ARG A 50 -17.88 5.43 3.43
N VAL A 51 -17.28 6.55 3.83
CA VAL A 51 -17.42 7.08 5.19
C VAL A 51 -18.88 7.43 5.47
N ALA A 52 -19.56 8.11 4.53
CA ALA A 52 -20.96 8.46 4.71
C ALA A 52 -21.87 7.22 4.77
N GLU A 53 -21.61 6.18 3.97
CA GLU A 53 -22.32 4.90 4.03
C GLU A 53 -22.11 4.19 5.38
N PHE A 54 -20.88 4.20 5.89
CA PHE A 54 -20.55 3.69 7.22
C PHE A 54 -21.30 4.44 8.33
N GLU A 55 -21.30 5.77 8.31
CA GLU A 55 -21.97 6.61 9.30
C GLU A 55 -23.49 6.41 9.31
N ARG A 56 -24.10 6.10 8.15
CA ARG A 56 -25.51 5.73 8.04
C ARG A 56 -25.82 4.29 8.47
N GLY A 57 -24.80 3.48 8.74
CA GLY A 57 -24.95 2.06 9.08
C GLY A 57 -25.36 1.19 7.88
N GLU A 58 -25.16 1.67 6.66
CA GLU A 58 -25.47 0.96 5.42
C GLU A 58 -24.30 0.07 4.97
N ALA A 59 -23.08 0.37 5.43
CA ALA A 59 -21.88 -0.37 5.07
C ALA A 59 -21.82 -1.73 5.78
N ALA A 60 -21.43 -2.77 5.05
CA ALA A 60 -21.12 -4.09 5.62
C ALA A 60 -19.81 -4.03 6.41
N ILE A 61 -19.86 -4.31 7.71
CA ILE A 61 -18.70 -4.29 8.61
C ILE A 61 -18.31 -5.71 8.98
N PHE A 62 -17.02 -5.97 8.90
CA PHE A 62 -16.41 -7.24 9.25
C PHE A 62 -15.42 -7.03 10.39
N SER A 63 -15.30 -8.03 11.28
CA SER A 63 -14.26 -7.99 12.29
C SER A 63 -12.89 -8.10 11.64
N ALA A 64 -11.86 -7.53 12.28
CA ALA A 64 -10.50 -7.67 11.79
C ALA A 64 -10.09 -9.16 11.73
N GLU A 65 -10.52 -9.97 12.71
CA GLU A 65 -10.26 -11.40 12.71
C GLU A 65 -10.84 -12.10 11.47
N ASP A 66 -12.09 -11.82 11.09
CA ASP A 66 -12.73 -12.45 9.93
C ASP A 66 -12.01 -12.06 8.63
N VAL A 67 -11.63 -10.78 8.49
CA VAL A 67 -10.88 -10.29 7.32
C VAL A 67 -9.53 -10.99 7.21
N PHE A 68 -8.78 -11.11 8.30
CA PHE A 68 -7.47 -11.78 8.29
C PHE A 68 -7.58 -13.28 8.04
N ALA A 69 -8.61 -13.94 8.59
CA ALA A 69 -8.86 -15.36 8.36
C ALA A 69 -9.14 -15.64 6.88
N GLU A 70 -9.97 -14.81 6.24
CA GLU A 70 -10.29 -14.94 4.83
C GLU A 70 -9.09 -14.62 3.92
N ALA A 71 -8.35 -13.56 4.23
CA ALA A 71 -7.13 -13.21 3.49
C ALA A 71 -6.11 -14.36 3.52
N LYS A 72 -5.94 -15.01 4.67
CA LYS A 72 -5.07 -16.18 4.82
C LYS A 72 -5.55 -17.36 3.99
N ARG A 73 -6.86 -17.59 3.91
CA ARG A 73 -7.47 -18.65 3.09
C ARG A 73 -7.23 -18.42 1.59
N ILE A 74 -7.26 -17.17 1.13
CA ILE A 74 -7.07 -16.81 -0.29
C ILE A 74 -5.59 -16.93 -0.71
N ALA A 75 -4.66 -16.63 0.19
CA ALA A 75 -3.21 -16.61 -0.10
C ALA A 75 -2.54 -18.00 0.00
N GLN A 76 -3.29 -19.06 0.31
CA GLN A 76 -2.83 -20.46 0.41
C GLN A 76 -3.11 -21.22 -0.88
#